data_AF-A0AAU2HXF8-F1
#
_entry.id   AF-A0AAU2HXF8-F1
#
_cell.length_a   1.000
_cell.length_b   1.000
_cell.length_c   1.000
_cell.angle_alpha   90.00
_cell.angle_beta   90.00
_cell.angle_gamma   90.00
#
_symmetry.space_group_name_H-M   'P 1'
#
loop_
_entity.id
_entity.type
_entity.pdbx_description
1 polymer ?
#
loop_
_entity_poly.entity_id
_entity_poly.type
_entity_poly.pdbx_seq_one_letter_code
_entity_poly.pdbx_strand_id
1 'polypeptide(L)'
;MVIDSWFLEPTAADPWAGEPLPHIEGRLRHALLPAGIERAADFEELLPAAMASVPFCSNLTIAEDWGPLLAAAFPSGYDQDAKLTPAQHRYLSALADRDVCWRYTQLITSWFDDIGLPADRGAIRALLTGPRPH
;
A
#
# COMPACT_ATOMS: atom_id res chain seq x y z
N MET A 1 12.70 -3.56 -29.56
CA MET A 1 12.53 -3.88 -28.13
C MET A 1 11.22 -4.64 -28.01
N VAL A 2 11.26 -5.94 -27.76
CA VAL A 2 10.05 -6.75 -27.58
C VAL A 2 9.61 -6.52 -26.15
N ILE A 3 8.48 -5.84 -25.96
CA ILE A 3 7.82 -5.83 -24.65
C ILE A 3 7.29 -7.24 -24.47
N ASP A 4 7.74 -7.91 -23.41
CA ASP A 4 7.31 -9.27 -23.10
C ASP A 4 5.78 -9.33 -22.99
N SER A 5 5.18 -10.36 -23.59
CA SER A 5 3.72 -10.50 -23.70
C SER A 5 3.01 -10.53 -22.36
N TRP A 6 3.71 -10.84 -21.26
CA TRP A 6 3.16 -10.79 -19.91
C TRP A 6 2.77 -9.37 -19.47
N PHE A 7 3.48 -8.34 -19.95
CA PHE A 7 3.13 -6.94 -19.65
C PHE A 7 1.81 -6.52 -20.29
N LEU A 8 1.41 -7.21 -21.36
CA LEU A 8 0.17 -6.94 -22.10
C LEU A 8 -1.01 -7.73 -21.53
N GLU A 9 -0.77 -8.94 -21.01
CA GLU A 9 -1.78 -9.79 -20.38
C GLU A 9 -1.25 -10.38 -19.06
N PRO A 10 -1.55 -9.77 -17.90
CA PRO A 10 -1.18 -10.32 -16.60
C PRO A 10 -1.96 -11.62 -16.37
N THR A 11 -1.32 -12.75 -16.63
CA THR A 11 -1.88 -14.06 -16.28
C THR A 11 -1.94 -14.23 -14.75
N ALA A 12 -2.87 -15.04 -14.26
CA ALA A 12 -3.10 -15.25 -12.82
C ALA A 12 -1.91 -15.93 -12.09
N ALA A 13 -1.01 -16.57 -12.84
CA ALA A 13 0.24 -17.07 -12.30
C ALA A 13 1.31 -16.00 -12.51
N ASP A 14 1.82 -15.42 -11.42
CA ASP A 14 3.04 -14.62 -11.47
C ASP A 14 4.18 -15.53 -11.98
N PRO A 15 4.71 -15.33 -13.19
CA PRO A 15 5.80 -16.16 -13.71
C PRO A 15 7.07 -16.05 -12.84
N TRP A 16 7.12 -15.04 -11.96
CA TRP A 16 8.18 -14.79 -10.99
C TRP A 16 7.84 -15.28 -9.58
N ALA A 17 6.79 -16.08 -9.42
CA ALA A 17 6.54 -16.84 -8.19
C ALA A 17 7.59 -17.95 -7.95
N GLY A 18 8.50 -18.17 -8.91
CA GLY A 18 9.62 -19.12 -8.85
C GLY A 18 10.91 -18.51 -8.28
N GLU A 19 12.05 -18.77 -8.94
CA GLU A 19 13.36 -18.26 -8.50
C GLU A 19 13.42 -16.72 -8.52
N PRO A 20 14.11 -16.09 -7.55
CA PRO A 20 14.32 -14.65 -7.54
C PRO A 20 14.94 -14.19 -8.85
N LEU A 21 14.42 -13.09 -9.40
CA LEU A 21 15.01 -12.51 -10.61
C LEU A 21 16.48 -12.15 -10.34
N PRO A 22 17.41 -12.49 -11.25
CA PRO A 22 18.80 -12.12 -11.10
C PRO A 22 18.92 -10.61 -10.87
N HIS A 23 19.68 -10.21 -9.85
CA HIS A 23 19.89 -8.81 -9.43
C HIS A 23 18.69 -8.10 -8.78
N ILE A 24 17.57 -8.80 -8.54
CA ILE A 24 16.46 -8.27 -7.75
C ILE A 24 16.46 -8.96 -6.39
N GLU A 25 16.72 -8.20 -5.34
CA GLU A 25 16.58 -8.70 -3.97
C GLU A 25 15.10 -8.87 -3.62
N GLY A 26 14.72 -10.09 -3.21
CA GLY A 26 13.35 -10.39 -2.78
C GLY A 26 12.36 -10.57 -3.93
N ARG A 27 11.11 -10.14 -3.71
CA ARG A 27 10.02 -10.29 -4.69
C ARG A 27 10.03 -9.10 -5.65
N LEU A 28 9.75 -9.35 -6.93
CA LEU A 28 9.71 -8.31 -7.97
C LEU A 28 8.88 -7.07 -7.54
N ARG A 29 7.72 -7.28 -6.91
CA ARG A 29 6.88 -6.17 -6.43
C ARG A 29 7.60 -5.25 -5.43
N HIS A 30 8.48 -5.77 -4.58
CA HIS A 30 9.21 -4.97 -3.58
C HIS A 30 10.24 -4.05 -4.25
N ALA A 31 10.74 -4.42 -5.43
CA ALA A 31 11.62 -3.57 -6.23
C ALA A 31 10.85 -2.56 -7.09
N LEU A 32 9.67 -2.94 -7.59
CA LEU A 32 8.86 -2.07 -8.45
C LEU A 32 8.12 -0.97 -7.68
N LEU A 33 7.69 -1.23 -6.45
CA LEU A 33 6.94 -0.25 -5.65
C LEU A 33 7.73 1.05 -5.39
N PRO A 34 8.99 1.02 -4.92
CA PRO A 34 9.79 2.23 -4.75
C PRO A 34 9.96 3.01 -6.06
N ALA A 35 10.27 2.31 -7.16
CA ALA A 35 10.45 2.93 -8.47
C ALA A 35 9.16 3.56 -9.02
N GLY A 36 8.00 3.01 -8.67
CA GLY A 36 6.68 3.57 -8.97
C GLY A 36 6.37 4.80 -8.12
N ILE A 37 6.64 4.73 -6.81
CA ILE A 37 6.51 5.86 -5.88
C ILE A 37 7.36 7.05 -6.33
N GLU A 38 8.61 6.83 -6.72
CA GLU A 38 9.51 7.88 -7.20
C GLU A 38 9.04 8.59 -8.48
N ARG A 39 8.23 7.91 -9.31
CA ARG A 39 7.79 8.41 -10.62
C ARG A 39 6.40 9.04 -10.61
N ALA A 40 5.54 8.60 -9.69
CA ALA A 40 4.18 9.11 -9.60
C ALA A 40 4.21 10.59 -9.16
N ALA A 41 3.40 11.42 -9.81
CA ALA A 41 3.29 12.83 -9.43
C ALA A 41 2.56 13.01 -8.09
N ASP A 42 1.59 12.12 -7.82
CA ASP A 42 0.81 12.07 -6.59
C ASP A 42 0.30 10.66 -6.30
N PHE A 43 -0.39 10.50 -5.17
CA PHE A 43 -0.93 9.20 -4.77
C PHE A 43 -2.16 8.76 -5.58
N GLU A 44 -2.86 9.68 -6.26
CA GLU A 44 -3.99 9.32 -7.13
C GLU A 44 -3.49 8.55 -8.36
N GLU A 45 -2.35 8.97 -8.93
CA GLU A 45 -1.67 8.23 -10.01
C GLU A 45 -1.18 6.85 -9.54
N LEU A 46 -0.71 6.74 -8.30
CA LEU A 46 -0.21 5.48 -7.74
C LEU A 46 -1.32 4.52 -7.30
N LEU A 47 -2.54 5.01 -7.11
CA LEU A 47 -3.67 4.25 -6.54
C LEU A 47 -3.93 2.90 -7.22
N PRO A 48 -3.91 2.75 -8.56
CA PRO A 48 -4.12 1.45 -9.20
C PRO A 48 -3.08 0.41 -8.78
N ALA A 49 -1.80 0.80 -8.71
CA ALA A 49 -0.72 -0.09 -8.29
C ALA A 49 -0.81 -0.39 -6.79
N ALA A 50 -1.12 0.62 -5.97
CA ALA A 50 -1.32 0.45 -4.53
C ALA A 50 -2.44 -0.57 -4.26
N MET A 51 -3.59 -0.44 -4.93
CA MET A 51 -4.72 -1.35 -4.81
C MET A 51 -4.39 -2.77 -5.29
N ALA A 52 -3.64 -2.91 -6.39
CA ALA A 52 -3.19 -4.20 -6.89
C ALA A 52 -2.23 -4.92 -5.92
N SER A 53 -1.52 -4.18 -5.07
CA SER A 53 -0.62 -4.76 -4.07
C SER A 53 -1.35 -5.31 -2.83
N VAL A 54 -2.53 -4.80 -2.49
CA VAL A 54 -3.26 -5.14 -1.26
C VAL A 54 -3.44 -6.64 -1.07
N PRO A 55 -3.86 -7.45 -2.07
CA PRO A 55 -4.02 -8.90 -1.90
C PRO A 55 -2.75 -9.66 -1.47
N PHE A 56 -1.57 -9.04 -1.59
CA PHE A 56 -0.27 -9.61 -1.26
C PHE A 56 0.32 -9.11 0.06
N CYS A 57 -0.23 -8.01 0.61
CA CYS A 57 0.26 -7.40 1.84
C CYS A 57 0.05 -8.30 3.06
N SER A 58 0.89 -8.13 4.07
CA SER A 58 0.77 -8.78 5.38
C SER A 58 1.45 -7.95 6.45
N ASN A 59 1.25 -8.32 7.72
CA ASN A 59 1.98 -7.73 8.83
C ASN A 59 3.51 -7.94 8.76
N LEU A 60 4.00 -8.85 7.92
CA LEU A 60 5.42 -9.17 7.75
C LEU A 60 6.06 -8.48 6.54
N THR A 61 5.28 -7.79 5.72
CA THR A 61 5.78 -7.15 4.49
C THR A 61 5.68 -5.62 4.53
N ILE A 62 5.37 -5.05 5.71
CA ILE A 62 5.09 -3.62 5.83
C ILE A 62 6.23 -2.73 5.35
N ALA A 63 7.48 -3.11 5.60
CA ALA A 63 8.62 -2.33 5.15
C ALA A 63 8.77 -2.32 3.63
N GLU A 64 8.30 -3.36 2.95
CA GLU A 64 8.54 -3.58 1.52
C GLU A 64 7.34 -3.27 0.61
N ASP A 65 6.11 -3.35 1.11
CA ASP A 65 4.91 -3.04 0.31
C ASP A 65 4.10 -1.86 0.84
N TRP A 66 3.25 -2.07 1.83
CA TRP A 66 2.27 -1.07 2.23
C TRP A 66 2.81 0.12 3.05
N GLY A 67 3.93 0.00 3.77
CA GLY A 67 4.54 1.11 4.50
C GLY A 67 5.02 2.25 3.59
N PRO A 68 5.85 1.98 2.56
CA PRO A 68 6.22 2.97 1.55
C PRO A 68 5.02 3.59 0.83
N LEU A 69 3.98 2.80 0.54
CA LEU A 69 2.74 3.30 -0.06
C LEU A 69 1.95 4.20 0.90
N LEU A 70 1.94 3.90 2.20
CA LEU A 70 1.35 4.75 3.23
C LEU A 70 2.11 6.09 3.34
N ALA A 71 3.44 6.05 3.34
CA ALA A 71 4.26 7.26 3.32
C ALA A 71 4.01 8.12 2.05
N ALA A 72 3.86 7.47 0.89
CA ALA A 72 3.50 8.16 -0.36
C ALA A 72 2.09 8.76 -0.32
N ALA A 73 1.14 8.09 0.35
CA ALA A 73 -0.22 8.59 0.53
C ALA A 73 -0.29 9.78 1.51
N PHE A 74 0.61 9.84 2.49
CA PHE A 74 0.65 10.85 3.55
C PHE A 74 2.05 11.49 3.64
N PRO A 75 2.51 12.21 2.61
CA PRO A 75 3.90 12.70 2.55
C PRO A 75 4.23 13.74 3.63
N SER A 76 3.21 14.44 4.15
CA SER A 76 3.33 15.39 5.26
C SER A 76 2.74 14.84 6.57
N GLY A 77 2.44 13.54 6.62
CA GLY A 77 1.61 12.93 7.65
C GLY A 77 0.11 13.20 7.46
N TYR A 78 -0.70 12.51 8.26
CA TYR A 78 -2.13 12.69 8.36
C TYR A 78 -2.45 13.87 9.29
N ASP A 79 -3.18 14.84 8.75
CA ASP A 79 -3.77 15.94 9.50
C ASP A 79 -5.18 15.55 9.97
N GLN A 80 -5.40 15.55 11.28
CA GLN A 80 -6.66 15.14 11.91
C GLN A 80 -7.83 16.09 11.54
N ASP A 81 -7.53 17.33 11.17
CA ASP A 81 -8.54 18.31 10.76
C ASP A 81 -8.82 18.24 9.24
N ALA A 82 -7.97 17.55 8.48
CA ALA A 82 -8.11 17.37 7.05
C ALA A 82 -8.95 16.14 6.69
N LYS A 83 -9.76 16.29 5.64
CA LYS A 83 -10.46 15.14 5.04
C LYS A 83 -9.47 14.32 4.22
N LEU A 84 -9.58 13.00 4.31
CA LEU A 84 -8.88 12.09 3.41
C LEU A 84 -9.26 12.37 1.96
N THR A 85 -8.28 12.32 1.07
CA THR A 85 -8.54 12.29 -0.37
C THR A 85 -9.23 10.98 -0.76
N PRO A 86 -9.91 10.93 -1.93
CA PRO A 86 -10.51 9.69 -2.43
C PRO A 86 -9.52 8.52 -2.52
N ALA A 87 -8.28 8.73 -3.00
CA ALA A 87 -7.26 7.68 -3.04
C ALA A 87 -6.83 7.21 -1.66
N GLN A 88 -6.55 8.13 -0.73
CA GLN A 88 -6.18 7.80 0.65
C GLN A 88 -7.29 6.96 1.31
N HIS A 89 -8.55 7.42 1.21
CA HIS A 89 -9.70 6.71 1.76
C HIS A 89 -9.83 5.30 1.18
N ARG A 90 -9.74 5.17 -0.15
CA ARG A 90 -9.88 3.88 -0.84
C ARG A 90 -8.78 2.90 -0.44
N TYR A 91 -7.53 3.35 -0.42
CA TYR A 91 -6.40 2.50 -0.08
C TYR A 91 -6.41 2.09 1.40
N LEU A 92 -6.64 3.04 2.32
CA LEU A 92 -6.78 2.74 3.74
C LEU A 92 -7.95 1.79 4.02
N SER A 93 -9.09 1.96 3.32
CA SER A 93 -10.22 1.02 3.43
C SER A 93 -9.82 -0.39 3.02
N ALA A 94 -9.12 -0.55 1.91
CA ALA A 94 -8.67 -1.85 1.43
C ALA A 94 -7.69 -2.53 2.40
N LEU A 95 -6.76 -1.77 2.98
CA LEU A 95 -5.85 -2.25 4.02
C LEU A 95 -6.62 -2.62 5.30
N ALA A 96 -7.56 -1.77 5.72
CA ALA A 96 -8.40 -2.01 6.88
C ALA A 96 -9.29 -3.24 6.73
N ASP A 97 -9.65 -3.66 5.53
CA ASP A 97 -10.42 -4.88 5.29
C ASP A 97 -9.55 -6.15 5.20
N ARG A 98 -8.23 -5.99 5.03
CA ARG A 98 -7.30 -7.11 4.97
C ARG A 98 -6.80 -7.54 6.35
N ASP A 99 -7.51 -8.47 6.98
CA ASP A 99 -7.20 -9.02 8.32
C ASP A 99 -5.73 -9.37 8.56
N VAL A 100 -5.07 -9.96 7.56
CA VAL A 100 -3.68 -10.45 7.67
C VAL A 100 -2.68 -9.31 7.93
N CYS A 101 -2.98 -8.09 7.45
CA CYS A 101 -2.14 -6.91 7.69
C CYS A 101 -2.11 -6.48 9.17
N TRP A 102 -3.17 -6.80 9.92
CA TRP A 102 -3.37 -6.31 11.29
C TRP A 102 -3.03 -7.35 12.37
N ARG A 103 -2.50 -8.51 11.99
CA ARG A 103 -2.01 -9.49 12.94
C ARG A 103 -0.70 -8.99 13.54
N TYR A 104 -0.51 -9.14 14.85
CA TYR A 104 0.69 -8.67 15.55
C TYR A 104 0.96 -7.16 15.36
N THR A 105 0.01 -6.33 15.82
CA THR A 105 -0.05 -4.88 15.61
C THR A 105 1.22 -4.12 15.98
N GLN A 106 2.01 -4.63 16.93
CA GLN A 106 3.28 -4.03 17.35
C GLN A 106 4.28 -3.86 16.19
N LEU A 107 4.21 -4.72 15.16
CA LEU A 107 5.11 -4.65 13.99
C LEU A 107 4.77 -3.51 13.03
N ILE A 108 3.55 -2.98 13.11
CA ILE A 108 3.05 -1.96 12.19
C ILE A 108 2.87 -0.61 12.87
N THR A 109 2.88 -0.55 14.21
CA THR A 109 2.60 0.67 14.98
C THR A 109 3.50 1.84 14.58
N SER A 110 4.82 1.64 14.49
CA SER A 110 5.75 2.72 14.14
C SER A 110 5.44 3.35 12.78
N TRP A 111 5.04 2.53 11.79
CA TRP A 111 4.71 3.03 10.44
C TRP A 111 3.50 3.93 10.42
N PHE A 112 2.49 3.64 11.24
CA PHE A 112 1.29 4.46 11.35
C PHE A 112 1.58 5.72 12.18
N ASP A 113 2.32 5.58 13.28
CA ASP A 113 2.73 6.71 14.13
C ASP A 113 3.58 7.72 13.36
N ASP A 114 4.52 7.27 12.52
CA ASP A 114 5.40 8.12 11.70
C ASP A 114 4.62 9.04 10.74
N ILE A 115 3.44 8.61 10.31
CA ILE A 115 2.54 9.39 9.45
C ILE A 115 1.32 9.93 10.22
N GLY A 116 1.31 9.87 11.56
CA GLY A 116 0.23 10.42 12.39
C GLY A 116 -1.11 9.70 12.28
N LEU A 117 -1.16 8.50 11.68
CA LEU A 117 -2.37 7.68 11.64
C LEU A 117 -2.52 6.81 12.88
N PRO A 118 -3.76 6.45 13.28
CA PRO A 118 -3.97 5.45 14.32
C PRO A 118 -3.40 4.08 13.94
N ALA A 119 -2.57 3.49 14.81
CA ALA A 119 -2.02 2.14 14.64
C ALA A 119 -3.02 1.00 14.93
N ASP A 120 -4.24 1.32 15.38
CA ASP A 120 -5.29 0.34 15.63
C ASP A 120 -6.26 0.24 14.43
N ARG A 121 -6.58 -0.99 14.03
CA ARG A 121 -7.50 -1.27 12.94
C ARG A 121 -8.90 -0.69 13.20
N GLY A 122 -9.38 -0.78 14.44
CA GLY A 122 -10.67 -0.26 14.85
C GLY A 122 -10.73 1.26 14.72
N ALA A 123 -9.69 1.95 15.17
CA ALA A 123 -9.53 3.39 15.04
C ALA A 123 -9.45 3.84 13.56
N ILE A 124 -8.73 3.11 12.70
CA ILE A 124 -8.72 3.38 11.26
C ILE A 124 -10.11 3.20 10.64
N ARG A 125 -10.84 2.14 11.01
CA ARG A 125 -12.23 1.96 10.55
C ARG A 125 -13.14 3.09 11.02
N ALA A 126 -12.99 3.55 12.26
CA ALA A 126 -13.76 4.68 12.76
C ALA A 126 -13.47 5.96 11.95
N LEU A 127 -12.21 6.23 11.66
CA LEU A 127 -11.76 7.35 10.82
C LEU A 127 -12.36 7.28 9.41
N LEU A 128 -12.37 6.09 8.78
CA LEU A 128 -12.96 5.86 7.46
C LEU A 128 -14.49 6.04 7.43
N THR A 129 -15.15 5.89 8.58
CA THR A 129 -16.60 6.11 8.76
C THR A 129 -16.96 7.52 9.23
N GLY A 130 -15.99 8.44 9.32
CA GLY A 130 -16.17 9.81 9.80
C GLY A 130 -17.41 10.53 9.23
N PRO A 131 -17.90 11.58 9.92
CA PRO A 131 -19.25 12.11 9.73
C PRO A 131 -19.51 12.43 8.25
N ARG A 132 -20.50 11.72 7.68
CA ARG A 132 -20.99 11.97 6.33
C ARG A 132 -21.43 13.44 6.23
N PRO A 133 -21.03 14.19 5.20
CA PRO A 133 -21.54 15.53 5.01
C PRO A 133 -23.08 15.48 4.94
N HIS A 134 -23.72 16.33 5.75
CA HIS A 134 -25.16 16.58 5.72
C HIS A 134 -25.56 17.20 4.39
#